data_AF-A0A069RRB1-F1
#
_entry.id   AF-A0A069RRB1-F1
#
_cell.length_a   1.000
_cell.length_b   1.000
_cell.length_c   1.000
_cell.angle_alpha   90.00
_cell.angle_beta   90.00
_cell.angle_gamma   90.00
#
_symmetry.space_group_name_H-M   'P 1'
#
loop_
_entity.id
_entity.type
_entity.pdbx_description
1 polymer ?
#
loop_
_entity_poly.entity_id
_entity_poly.type
_entity_poly.pdbx_seq_one_letter_code
_entity_poly.pdbx_strand_id
1 'polypeptide(L)'
;MFRRFFLFTLILMLILLGTTFSFAFDPNSESGDSDGIEIVKDDDSIDDSDGDSDDDDGDSDDDDSDSDDDDSDSDDDDSDSDDDDSDSDDDDSDSDDDDGKDEEWMKLKNRLIVNEKEIKDKKDRLEELKDKLEEDYEEAEKSEDVKLMEKLEQEMEKVENQLENLKQERRLLILQRRELTRSRYTELEMEKARNSEDKIKEEDASAKVLPVGSILSNAVEFKFDTPPVIKDGRTLIPVRALTEGFGAKVEWDEESRQAKIEKDDMRIIIILDTNKAIVDDEEIELDVQSQITNSRTYVPLRFVLETFGLEIEWDEETETIIINDPSYSAVEPENFVKTIDNPYFPLIPGTTFVYEGEADGQLEHVEVYVTNEKREVMGITCTVVRDRVWVDDELEEDTYDWFAQDINGNVWYFGEDSKEIDEGKVISTKGSWEAGVDGAQPGIAMKADPKEGDAYRQEYYKGEAEDMAEVISLDESLEVEYGKYDDVLRTKEWTPLEPGVVESKYYAKGVGMILEEVIEGGEGSLELIEIKTQ
;
A
#
# COMPACT_ATOMS: atom_id res chain seq x y z
N MET A 1 31.24 -22.61 6.45
CA MET A 1 30.33 -23.57 5.78
C MET A 1 28.92 -23.21 6.23
N PHE A 2 28.49 -21.97 5.93
CA PHE A 2 27.13 -21.43 6.06
C PHE A 2 27.17 -20.00 5.49
N ARG A 3 26.76 -19.88 4.24
CA ARG A 3 26.40 -18.69 3.46
C ARG A 3 25.59 -19.26 2.29
N ARG A 4 24.26 -19.21 2.41
CA ARG A 4 23.25 -19.50 1.38
C ARG A 4 22.56 -18.16 1.16
N PHE A 5 22.51 -17.69 -0.08
CA PHE A 5 21.67 -16.61 -0.63
C PHE A 5 21.63 -16.81 -2.16
N PHE A 6 20.72 -16.11 -2.86
CA PHE A 6 20.23 -16.24 -4.26
C PHE A 6 18.91 -17.01 -4.35
N LEU A 7 17.88 -16.60 -5.11
CA LEU A 7 17.55 -15.37 -5.85
C LEU A 7 16.03 -15.45 -6.15
N PHE A 8 15.28 -14.36 -5.93
CA PHE A 8 13.84 -14.05 -6.21
C PHE A 8 12.76 -15.12 -5.87
N THR A 9 11.74 -14.84 -5.06
CA THR A 9 10.97 -13.58 -4.84
C THR A 9 10.79 -13.26 -3.34
N LEU A 10 10.88 -11.98 -2.99
CA LEU A 10 10.32 -11.34 -1.77
C LEU A 10 10.65 -11.89 -0.35
N ILE A 11 11.29 -11.02 0.44
CA ILE A 11 11.34 -10.98 1.92
C ILE A 11 12.26 -11.98 2.62
N LEU A 12 13.40 -11.43 3.02
CA LEU A 12 14.36 -12.05 3.90
C LEU A 12 14.15 -11.71 5.39
N MET A 13 14.13 -12.76 6.22
CA MET A 13 14.15 -12.68 7.69
C MET A 13 15.60 -12.65 8.26
N LEU A 14 15.94 -11.65 9.09
CA LEU A 14 17.10 -11.63 10.01
C LEU A 14 16.71 -12.37 11.33
N ILE A 15 17.55 -13.10 12.10
CA ILE A 15 18.79 -12.73 12.81
C ILE A 15 19.55 -14.00 13.26
N LEU A 16 20.89 -13.94 13.18
CA LEU A 16 21.90 -14.87 13.69
C LEU A 16 21.99 -15.00 15.21
N LEU A 17 22.15 -16.24 15.68
CA LEU A 17 22.69 -16.63 16.98
C LEU A 17 24.10 -16.04 17.23
N GLY A 18 24.26 -15.33 18.35
CA GLY A 18 25.55 -14.98 18.92
C GLY A 18 26.14 -16.15 19.71
N THR A 19 27.34 -16.60 19.32
CA THR A 19 28.17 -17.49 20.12
C THR A 19 28.91 -16.72 21.22
N THR A 20 28.84 -17.20 22.47
CA THR A 20 29.96 -17.10 23.43
C THR A 20 30.33 -18.46 24.00
N PHE A 21 31.62 -18.58 24.29
CA PHE A 21 32.43 -19.79 24.46
C PHE A 21 32.32 -20.47 25.83
N SER A 22 32.47 -21.81 25.82
CA SER A 22 33.00 -22.75 26.83
C SER A 22 32.34 -22.94 28.21
N PHE A 23 31.94 -24.18 28.52
CA PHE A 23 32.78 -25.14 29.28
C PHE A 23 32.27 -26.60 29.10
N ALA A 24 33.19 -27.56 29.24
CA ALA A 24 33.05 -28.99 28.98
C ALA A 24 32.69 -29.83 30.23
N PHE A 25 31.94 -30.94 30.07
CA PHE A 25 32.15 -32.34 30.58
C PHE A 25 30.81 -33.12 30.51
N ASP A 26 30.62 -34.15 29.65
CA ASP A 26 30.94 -35.61 29.74
C ASP A 26 29.73 -36.47 30.26
N PRO A 27 29.56 -37.77 29.90
CA PRO A 27 28.32 -38.33 29.37
C PRO A 27 27.82 -39.55 30.18
N ASN A 28 26.83 -40.28 29.64
CA ASN A 28 26.14 -41.51 30.09
C ASN A 28 24.67 -41.21 30.41
N SER A 29 23.67 -41.95 29.93
CA SER A 29 23.59 -43.39 29.62
C SER A 29 22.63 -43.59 28.42
N GLU A 30 22.90 -44.49 27.46
CA GLU A 30 22.40 -45.89 27.45
C GLU A 30 20.93 -46.00 27.94
N SER A 31 19.97 -46.63 27.26
CA SER A 31 19.99 -47.68 26.24
C SER A 31 18.53 -48.12 25.92
N GLY A 32 18.30 -48.71 24.74
CA GLY A 32 17.30 -49.77 24.50
C GLY A 32 16.02 -49.32 23.80
N ASP A 33 15.81 -49.67 22.53
CA ASP A 33 15.13 -50.90 22.04
C ASP A 33 13.64 -50.94 22.45
N SER A 34 12.65 -51.24 21.61
CA SER A 34 12.56 -51.88 20.30
C SER A 34 11.07 -51.93 19.90
N ASP A 35 10.80 -52.06 18.59
CA ASP A 35 9.71 -52.82 17.96
C ASP A 35 8.24 -52.58 18.35
N GLY A 36 7.51 -51.96 17.41
CA GLY A 36 6.49 -52.64 16.58
C GLY A 36 5.20 -53.13 17.24
N ILE A 37 4.05 -52.77 16.64
CA ILE A 37 3.06 -53.68 16.04
C ILE A 37 1.75 -52.92 15.71
N GLU A 38 1.29 -53.11 14.47
CA GLU A 38 -0.02 -52.75 13.91
C GLU A 38 -1.21 -53.40 14.66
N ILE A 39 -2.43 -52.87 14.43
CA ILE A 39 -3.65 -53.57 13.95
C ILE A 39 -4.91 -52.80 14.46
N VAL A 40 -5.58 -52.02 13.61
CA VAL A 40 -6.84 -52.31 12.86
C VAL A 40 -8.13 -51.92 13.61
N LYS A 41 -8.83 -50.95 12.98
CA LYS A 41 -10.27 -50.80 12.65
C LYS A 41 -11.38 -50.91 13.70
N ASP A 42 -12.32 -49.97 13.56
CA ASP A 42 -13.76 -50.12 13.20
C ASP A 42 -14.48 -48.93 13.86
N ASP A 43 -14.91 -47.90 13.13
CA ASP A 43 -16.13 -47.75 12.33
C ASP A 43 -17.45 -47.72 13.13
N ASP A 44 -18.32 -46.79 12.69
CA ASP A 44 -19.76 -46.66 12.94
C ASP A 44 -20.34 -46.11 14.27
N SER A 45 -20.64 -44.81 14.25
CA SER A 45 -22.00 -44.21 14.13
C SER A 45 -23.07 -44.31 15.24
N ILE A 46 -23.70 -43.14 15.47
CA ILE A 46 -25.13 -42.83 15.73
C ILE A 46 -25.63 -42.60 17.18
N ASP A 47 -26.23 -41.39 17.30
CA ASP A 47 -27.32 -40.84 18.14
C ASP A 47 -27.42 -41.16 19.64
N ASP A 48 -27.63 -40.11 20.44
CA ASP A 48 -28.98 -39.82 20.94
C ASP A 48 -29.09 -38.37 21.46
N SER A 49 -30.19 -37.73 21.05
CA SER A 49 -30.73 -36.45 21.50
C SER A 49 -31.43 -36.55 22.87
N ASP A 50 -31.55 -35.41 23.57
CA ASP A 50 -32.64 -34.92 24.44
C ASP A 50 -32.01 -33.88 25.39
N GLY A 51 -32.51 -32.67 25.68
CA GLY A 51 -33.87 -32.11 25.65
C GLY A 51 -34.16 -31.47 27.03
N ASP A 52 -34.75 -30.26 27.03
CA ASP A 52 -35.37 -29.49 28.15
C ASP A 52 -34.41 -28.75 29.10
N SER A 53 -34.37 -27.41 29.23
CA SER A 53 -35.37 -26.32 29.43
C SER A 53 -35.77 -26.07 30.89
N ASP A 54 -35.75 -24.77 31.25
CA ASP A 54 -36.63 -24.02 32.18
C ASP A 54 -35.87 -23.18 33.25
N ASP A 55 -35.86 -21.87 32.99
CA ASP A 55 -36.31 -20.73 33.82
C ASP A 55 -36.24 -20.82 35.37
N ASP A 56 -35.66 -19.80 36.02
CA ASP A 56 -36.37 -19.10 37.10
C ASP A 56 -35.83 -17.69 37.37
N ASP A 57 -36.76 -16.81 37.75
CA ASP A 57 -36.70 -15.36 37.84
C ASP A 57 -36.06 -14.80 39.13
N GLY A 58 -35.63 -13.53 39.06
CA GLY A 58 -36.24 -12.51 39.93
C GLY A 58 -35.41 -11.87 41.06
N ASP A 59 -35.29 -10.54 40.96
CA ASP A 59 -35.44 -9.53 42.03
C ASP A 59 -34.43 -9.51 43.20
N SER A 60 -34.02 -8.39 43.80
CA SER A 60 -34.24 -6.95 43.61
C SER A 60 -33.43 -6.21 44.71
N ASP A 61 -33.23 -4.89 44.54
CA ASP A 61 -33.03 -3.85 45.58
C ASP A 61 -31.73 -3.91 46.41
N ASP A 62 -31.15 -2.84 46.97
CA ASP A 62 -31.12 -1.38 46.80
C ASP A 62 -30.12 -0.89 47.88
N ASP A 63 -29.57 0.30 47.66
CA ASP A 63 -29.14 1.29 48.67
C ASP A 63 -27.88 1.07 49.54
N ASP A 64 -26.82 1.79 49.14
CA ASP A 64 -26.20 2.94 49.83
C ASP A 64 -26.12 2.97 51.37
N SER A 65 -24.89 3.12 51.89
CA SER A 65 -24.50 4.10 52.92
C SER A 65 -23.01 3.90 53.25
N ASP A 66 -22.16 4.84 52.85
CA ASP A 66 -21.71 6.01 53.63
C ASP A 66 -20.67 5.68 54.70
N SER A 67 -19.52 6.37 54.56
CA SER A 67 -18.67 6.94 55.62
C SER A 67 -18.03 5.97 56.62
N ASP A 68 -16.88 6.21 57.20
CA ASP A 68 -15.75 7.13 57.12
C ASP A 68 -14.77 6.51 58.15
N ASP A 69 -13.56 7.06 58.23
CA ASP A 69 -12.69 6.99 59.40
C ASP A 69 -12.01 5.62 59.68
N ASP A 70 -10.69 5.59 59.55
CA ASP A 70 -9.84 5.95 60.70
C ASP A 70 -8.36 5.79 60.35
N ASP A 71 -7.67 6.92 60.46
CA ASP A 71 -6.34 7.14 61.01
C ASP A 71 -5.56 5.90 61.50
N SER A 72 -4.30 5.79 61.09
CA SER A 72 -3.22 5.95 62.07
C SER A 72 -1.84 6.06 61.41
N ASP A 73 -1.22 7.18 61.75
CA ASP A 73 0.22 7.44 61.71
C ASP A 73 1.04 6.27 62.25
N SER A 74 2.23 6.04 61.69
CA SER A 74 3.52 6.40 62.34
C SER A 74 4.69 5.64 61.71
N ASP A 75 5.58 6.44 61.13
CA ASP A 75 7.00 6.57 61.46
C ASP A 75 7.89 5.33 61.58
N ASP A 76 9.00 5.47 60.84
CA ASP A 76 10.39 5.17 61.19
C ASP A 76 11.01 3.82 60.79
N ASP A 77 11.99 4.00 59.90
CA ASP A 77 13.38 3.57 60.02
C ASP A 77 13.78 2.13 59.69
N ASP A 78 14.48 2.09 58.55
CA ASP A 78 15.83 1.58 58.37
C ASP A 78 16.13 0.07 58.37
N SER A 79 16.95 -0.22 57.34
CA SER A 79 18.01 -1.22 57.26
C SER A 79 17.68 -2.61 56.69
N ASP A 80 18.09 -2.73 55.43
CA ASP A 80 19.00 -3.73 54.87
C ASP A 80 18.69 -5.24 54.94
N SER A 81 19.01 -5.84 53.79
CA SER A 81 19.50 -7.18 53.52
C SER A 81 18.51 -8.32 53.20
N ASP A 82 18.64 -8.72 51.92
CA ASP A 82 18.77 -10.07 51.37
C ASP A 82 17.49 -10.86 50.99
N ASP A 83 17.34 -10.96 49.67
CA ASP A 83 17.11 -12.16 48.84
C ASP A 83 15.83 -13.02 48.96
N ASP A 84 15.40 -13.41 47.75
CA ASP A 84 14.64 -14.59 47.32
C ASP A 84 13.12 -14.49 47.08
N ASP A 85 12.81 -14.65 45.77
CA ASP A 85 11.74 -15.41 45.13
C ASP A 85 10.25 -15.02 45.34
N SER A 86 9.62 -14.52 44.26
CA SER A 86 8.55 -15.25 43.54
C SER A 86 7.87 -14.38 42.46
N ASP A 87 7.86 -14.92 41.24
CA ASP A 87 6.78 -14.93 40.23
C ASP A 87 5.85 -13.72 40.10
N SER A 88 5.97 -13.01 38.98
CA SER A 88 4.83 -12.48 38.23
C SER A 88 5.28 -12.30 36.78
N ASP A 89 5.00 -13.32 35.97
CA ASP A 89 4.79 -13.15 34.53
C ASP A 89 3.70 -12.07 34.37
N ASP A 90 4.03 -10.96 33.71
CA ASP A 90 3.01 -10.10 33.11
C ASP A 90 3.30 -10.06 31.62
N ASP A 91 2.39 -10.75 30.94
CA ASP A 91 2.26 -10.95 29.50
C ASP A 91 2.29 -9.63 28.73
N ASP A 92 3.34 -9.45 27.92
CA ASP A 92 3.26 -8.62 26.71
C ASP A 92 2.49 -9.43 25.64
N SER A 93 1.15 -9.49 25.77
CA SER A 93 0.26 -9.96 24.70
C SER A 93 -0.77 -8.88 24.39
N ASP A 94 -0.42 -7.95 23.49
CA ASP A 94 -1.38 -7.05 22.84
C ASP A 94 -0.81 -6.60 21.47
N SER A 95 -0.28 -7.53 20.68
CA SER A 95 0.15 -7.25 19.30
C SER A 95 -0.84 -7.69 18.22
N ASP A 96 -1.88 -8.45 18.56
CA ASP A 96 -2.70 -9.15 17.55
C ASP A 96 -4.02 -8.42 17.21
N ASP A 97 -4.29 -7.27 17.84
CA ASP A 97 -5.55 -6.51 17.74
C ASP A 97 -5.47 -5.26 16.84
N ASP A 98 -4.30 -4.94 16.28
CA ASP A 98 -4.07 -3.73 15.47
C ASP A 98 -4.31 -3.96 13.97
N ASP A 99 -3.93 -5.13 13.44
CA ASP A 99 -4.02 -5.50 12.02
C ASP A 99 -5.46 -5.40 11.47
N GLY A 100 -6.45 -5.86 12.22
CA GLY A 100 -7.87 -5.80 11.82
C GLY A 100 -8.45 -4.37 11.77
N LYS A 101 -7.89 -3.41 12.52
CA LYS A 101 -8.35 -2.01 12.49
C LYS A 101 -7.84 -1.30 11.24
N ASP A 102 -6.64 -1.65 10.79
CA ASP A 102 -6.00 -1.05 9.63
C ASP A 102 -6.63 -1.50 8.30
N GLU A 103 -7.01 -2.78 8.22
CA GLU A 103 -7.76 -3.32 7.09
C GLU A 103 -9.14 -2.66 6.92
N GLU A 104 -9.92 -2.56 8.01
CA GLU A 104 -11.24 -1.91 7.99
C GLU A 104 -11.14 -0.42 7.65
N TRP A 105 -10.10 0.25 8.16
CA TRP A 105 -9.81 1.64 7.83
C TRP A 105 -9.51 1.81 6.33
N MET A 106 -8.70 0.93 5.75
CA MET A 106 -8.36 0.96 4.32
C MET A 106 -9.57 0.69 3.43
N LYS A 107 -10.38 -0.31 3.78
CA LYS A 107 -11.67 -0.58 3.09
C LYS A 107 -12.57 0.64 3.10
N LEU A 108 -12.66 1.34 4.24
CA LEU A 108 -13.46 2.54 4.36
C LEU A 108 -12.86 3.71 3.55
N LYS A 109 -11.53 3.91 3.58
CA LYS A 109 -10.85 4.93 2.77
C LYS A 109 -11.13 4.72 1.28
N ASN A 110 -10.93 3.51 0.78
CA ASN A 110 -11.14 3.17 -0.63
C ASN A 110 -12.61 3.36 -1.02
N ARG A 111 -13.55 2.90 -0.19
CA ARG A 111 -14.98 3.14 -0.41
C ARG A 111 -15.32 4.63 -0.52
N LEU A 112 -14.75 5.47 0.35
CA LEU A 112 -14.97 6.91 0.31
C LEU A 112 -14.37 7.56 -0.95
N ILE A 113 -13.20 7.10 -1.40
CA ILE A 113 -12.59 7.57 -2.66
C ILE A 113 -13.48 7.22 -3.86
N VAL A 114 -13.99 5.99 -3.92
CA VAL A 114 -14.92 5.55 -4.99
C VAL A 114 -16.20 6.37 -4.99
N ASN A 115 -16.80 6.57 -3.81
CA ASN A 115 -17.99 7.42 -3.68
C ASN A 115 -17.74 8.86 -4.17
N GLU A 116 -16.54 9.40 -3.95
CA GLU A 116 -16.20 10.75 -4.40
C GLU A 116 -16.15 10.83 -5.93
N LYS A 117 -15.53 9.83 -6.56
CA LYS A 117 -15.50 9.70 -8.02
C LYS A 117 -16.91 9.56 -8.60
N GLU A 118 -17.77 8.73 -8.01
CA GLU A 118 -19.16 8.61 -8.45
C GLU A 118 -19.93 9.94 -8.36
N ILE A 119 -19.74 10.70 -7.28
CA ILE A 119 -20.38 12.01 -7.11
C ILE A 119 -19.86 12.98 -8.17
N LYS A 120 -18.56 12.99 -8.45
CA LYS A 120 -17.94 13.79 -9.50
C LYS A 120 -18.52 13.43 -10.88
N ASP A 121 -18.56 12.16 -11.25
CA ASP A 121 -19.11 11.69 -12.53
C ASP A 121 -20.60 12.05 -12.69
N LYS A 122 -21.39 11.92 -11.63
CA LYS A 122 -22.82 12.33 -11.64
C LYS A 122 -22.96 13.83 -11.81
N LYS A 123 -22.11 14.62 -11.15
CA LYS A 123 -22.08 16.08 -11.27
C LYS A 123 -21.74 16.49 -12.70
N ASP A 124 -20.67 15.95 -13.28
CA ASP A 124 -20.22 16.28 -14.64
C ASP A 124 -21.33 15.98 -15.67
N ARG A 125 -22.02 14.83 -15.55
CA ARG A 125 -23.17 14.49 -16.40
C ARG A 125 -24.35 15.46 -16.26
N LEU A 126 -24.61 15.95 -15.05
CA LEU A 126 -25.69 16.91 -14.80
C LEU A 126 -25.32 18.31 -15.31
N GLU A 127 -24.06 18.72 -15.20
CA GLU A 127 -23.57 19.97 -15.78
C GLU A 127 -23.66 19.94 -17.30
N GLU A 128 -23.23 18.86 -17.96
CA GLU A 128 -23.42 18.69 -19.40
C GLU A 128 -24.90 18.70 -19.84
N LEU A 129 -25.78 18.13 -19.01
CA LEU A 129 -27.22 18.16 -19.28
C LEU A 129 -27.79 19.57 -19.12
N LYS A 130 -27.34 20.31 -18.10
CA LYS A 130 -27.73 21.70 -17.88
C LYS A 130 -27.33 22.57 -19.07
N ASP A 131 -26.09 22.46 -19.55
CA ASP A 131 -25.61 23.20 -20.72
C ASP A 131 -26.46 22.94 -21.97
N LYS A 132 -26.85 21.68 -22.20
CA LYS A 132 -27.75 21.31 -23.31
C LYS A 132 -29.15 21.91 -23.15
N LEU A 133 -29.71 21.88 -21.94
CA LEU A 133 -31.02 22.47 -21.67
C LEU A 133 -31.02 23.99 -21.85
N GLU A 134 -29.92 24.66 -21.48
CA GLU A 134 -29.72 26.10 -21.70
C GLU A 134 -29.64 26.43 -23.21
N GLU A 135 -28.92 25.63 -24.00
CA GLU A 135 -28.86 25.80 -25.46
C GLU A 135 -30.25 25.61 -26.12
N ASP A 136 -30.97 24.55 -25.73
CA ASP A 136 -32.35 24.29 -26.20
C ASP A 136 -33.30 25.44 -25.82
N TYR A 137 -33.11 26.05 -24.64
CA TYR A 137 -33.91 27.18 -24.17
C TYR A 137 -33.69 28.41 -25.05
N GLU A 138 -32.44 28.72 -25.40
CA GLU A 138 -32.13 29.83 -26.31
C GLU A 138 -32.73 29.61 -27.72
N GLU A 139 -32.80 28.38 -28.22
CA GLU A 139 -33.46 28.08 -29.50
C GLU A 139 -34.98 28.22 -29.40
N ALA A 140 -35.58 27.78 -28.29
CA ALA A 140 -37.00 27.98 -28.00
C ALA A 140 -37.37 29.46 -27.89
N GLU A 141 -36.49 30.28 -27.30
CA GLU A 141 -36.66 31.74 -27.22
C GLU A 141 -36.64 32.39 -28.62
N LYS A 142 -35.67 32.01 -29.47
CA LYS A 142 -35.57 32.50 -30.86
C LYS A 142 -36.79 32.12 -31.71
N SER A 143 -37.44 31.00 -31.40
CA SER A 143 -38.63 30.52 -32.09
C SER A 143 -39.96 30.94 -31.43
N GLU A 144 -39.89 31.68 -30.32
CA GLU A 144 -41.04 32.12 -29.50
C GLU A 144 -41.94 30.95 -29.02
N ASP A 145 -41.39 29.74 -28.84
CA ASP A 145 -42.14 28.58 -28.35
C ASP A 145 -42.24 28.58 -26.82
N VAL A 146 -43.23 29.32 -26.32
CA VAL A 146 -43.49 29.50 -24.89
C VAL A 146 -43.71 28.20 -24.14
N LYS A 147 -44.32 27.18 -24.78
CA LYS A 147 -44.59 25.90 -24.10
C LYS A 147 -43.32 25.09 -23.93
N LEU A 148 -42.43 25.14 -24.92
CA LEU A 148 -41.14 24.49 -24.83
C LEU A 148 -40.26 25.17 -23.77
N MET A 149 -40.24 26.51 -23.74
CA MET A 149 -39.51 27.28 -22.71
C MET A 149 -39.95 26.91 -21.28
N GLU A 150 -41.26 26.87 -21.01
CA GLU A 150 -41.78 26.49 -19.68
C GLU A 150 -41.38 25.06 -19.29
N LYS A 151 -41.33 24.12 -20.26
CA LYS A 151 -40.89 22.74 -20.03
C LYS A 151 -39.39 22.68 -19.71
N LEU A 152 -38.58 23.41 -20.47
CA LEU A 152 -37.12 23.46 -20.28
C LEU A 152 -36.76 24.11 -18.95
N GLU A 153 -37.45 25.18 -18.54
CA GLU A 153 -37.28 25.78 -17.20
C GLU A 153 -37.52 24.77 -16.07
N GLN A 154 -38.58 23.95 -16.17
CA GLN A 154 -38.84 22.90 -15.18
C GLN A 154 -37.81 21.77 -15.19
N GLU A 155 -37.21 21.47 -16.34
CA GLU A 155 -36.13 20.47 -16.44
C GLU A 155 -34.82 21.03 -15.86
N MET A 156 -34.48 22.28 -16.16
CA MET A 156 -33.34 22.99 -15.57
C MET A 156 -33.45 23.09 -14.06
N GLU A 157 -34.62 23.48 -13.52
CA GLU A 157 -34.86 23.55 -12.07
C GLU A 157 -34.64 22.18 -11.39
N LYS A 158 -35.02 21.07 -12.04
CA LYS A 158 -34.75 19.72 -11.52
C LYS A 158 -33.26 19.42 -11.49
N VAL A 159 -32.54 19.74 -12.57
CA VAL A 159 -31.08 19.52 -12.66
C VAL A 159 -30.35 20.36 -11.61
N GLU A 160 -30.77 21.60 -11.37
CA GLU A 160 -30.18 22.46 -10.34
C GLU A 160 -30.38 21.89 -8.93
N ASN A 161 -31.58 21.38 -8.61
CA ASN A 161 -31.81 20.65 -7.37
C ASN A 161 -30.97 19.36 -7.29
N GLN A 162 -30.81 18.68 -8.44
CA GLN A 162 -29.82 17.63 -8.75
C GLN A 162 -28.44 17.94 -8.16
N LEU A 163 -27.87 19.01 -8.68
CA LEU A 163 -26.53 19.50 -8.40
C LEU A 163 -26.36 19.96 -6.95
N GLU A 164 -27.36 20.64 -6.38
CA GLU A 164 -27.30 21.09 -4.99
C GLU A 164 -27.28 19.91 -4.00
N ASN A 165 -28.06 18.85 -4.27
CA ASN A 165 -28.00 17.62 -3.47
C ASN A 165 -26.61 16.95 -3.57
N LEU A 166 -26.06 16.80 -4.78
CA LEU A 166 -24.73 16.23 -4.97
C LEU A 166 -23.64 17.06 -4.28
N LYS A 167 -23.77 18.39 -4.27
CA LYS A 167 -22.86 19.27 -3.54
C LYS A 167 -22.89 18.99 -2.04
N GLN A 168 -24.07 18.79 -1.46
CA GLN A 168 -24.20 18.43 -0.04
C GLN A 168 -23.65 17.03 0.26
N GLU A 169 -23.91 16.05 -0.61
CA GLU A 169 -23.34 14.71 -0.50
C GLU A 169 -21.81 14.74 -0.54
N ARG A 170 -21.24 15.48 -1.50
CA ARG A 170 -19.79 15.68 -1.62
C ARG A 170 -19.20 16.28 -0.35
N ARG A 171 -19.82 17.33 0.18
CA ARG A 171 -19.38 17.99 1.41
C ARG A 171 -19.33 17.01 2.59
N LEU A 172 -20.38 16.21 2.77
CA LEU A 172 -20.43 15.20 3.84
C LEU A 172 -19.35 14.13 3.66
N LEU A 173 -19.12 13.70 2.42
CA LEU A 173 -18.09 12.73 2.10
C LEU A 173 -16.68 13.25 2.42
N ILE A 174 -16.36 14.50 2.05
CA ILE A 174 -15.07 15.12 2.38
C ILE A 174 -14.87 15.18 3.89
N LEU A 175 -15.91 15.57 4.65
CA LEU A 175 -15.84 15.58 6.12
C LEU A 175 -15.62 14.18 6.70
N GLN A 176 -16.24 13.14 6.14
CA GLN A 176 -15.99 11.75 6.53
C GLN A 176 -14.55 11.34 6.25
N ARG A 177 -14.01 11.67 5.08
CA ARG A 177 -12.61 11.39 4.72
C ARG A 177 -11.63 12.09 5.67
N ARG A 178 -11.91 13.33 6.08
CA ARG A 178 -11.10 14.05 7.07
C ARG A 178 -11.12 13.38 8.42
N GLU A 179 -12.30 12.96 8.88
CA GLU A 179 -12.40 12.30 10.18
C GLU A 179 -11.69 10.94 10.16
N LEU A 180 -11.84 10.18 9.07
CA LEU A 180 -11.10 8.95 8.85
C LEU A 180 -9.58 9.20 8.84
N THR A 181 -9.11 10.25 8.17
CA THR A 181 -7.68 10.61 8.17
C THR A 181 -7.20 11.00 9.57
N ARG A 182 -8.03 11.70 10.35
CA ARG A 182 -7.71 12.12 11.72
C ARG A 182 -7.70 10.95 12.70
N SER A 183 -8.44 9.87 12.44
CA SER A 183 -8.41 8.67 13.29
C SER A 183 -7.04 7.96 13.28
N ARG A 184 -6.18 8.25 12.28
CA ARG A 184 -4.79 7.77 12.23
C ARG A 184 -3.82 8.52 13.15
N TYR A 185 -4.26 9.60 13.79
CA TYR A 185 -3.44 10.36 14.71
C TYR A 185 -3.70 9.89 16.15
N THR A 186 -2.62 9.58 16.86
CA THR A 186 -2.68 9.35 18.31
C THR A 186 -3.03 10.66 19.02
N GLU A 187 -3.53 10.56 20.26
CA GLU A 187 -3.79 11.74 21.09
C GLU A 187 -2.55 12.61 21.27
N LEU A 188 -1.38 11.99 21.46
CA LEU A 188 -0.10 12.68 21.60
C LEU A 188 0.29 13.45 20.33
N GLU A 189 0.05 12.89 19.15
CA GLU A 189 0.32 13.57 17.88
C GLU A 189 -0.65 14.73 17.65
N MET A 190 -1.92 14.55 18.00
CA MET A 190 -2.92 15.63 17.96
C MET A 190 -2.54 16.77 18.91
N GLU A 191 -2.03 16.47 20.10
CA GLU A 191 -1.54 17.47 21.04
C GLU A 191 -0.30 18.21 20.49
N LYS A 192 0.67 17.48 19.91
CA LYS A 192 1.84 18.07 19.25
C LYS A 192 1.44 19.00 18.10
N ALA A 193 0.43 18.61 17.30
CA ALA A 193 -0.10 19.44 16.22
C ALA A 193 -0.73 20.74 16.76
N ARG A 194 -1.52 20.67 17.84
CA ARG A 194 -2.10 21.85 18.51
C ARG A 194 -1.04 22.78 19.08
N ASN A 195 -0.04 22.23 19.76
CA ASN A 195 1.08 23.02 20.29
C ASN A 195 1.88 23.70 19.17
N SER A 196 1.99 23.04 18.01
CA SER A 196 2.63 23.61 16.82
C SER A 196 1.79 24.72 16.20
N GLU A 197 0.47 24.57 16.16
CA GLU A 197 -0.46 25.62 15.72
C GLU A 197 -0.31 26.90 16.54
N ASP A 198 -0.22 26.79 17.87
CA ASP A 198 -0.05 27.96 18.75
C ASP A 198 1.27 28.68 18.48
N LYS A 199 2.39 27.93 18.34
CA LYS A 199 3.70 28.49 18.00
C LYS A 199 3.70 29.19 16.64
N ILE A 200 3.07 28.58 15.63
CA ILE A 200 2.97 29.17 14.29
C ILE A 200 2.23 30.51 14.36
N LYS A 201 1.13 30.59 15.11
CA LYS A 201 0.36 31.84 15.29
C LYS A 201 1.13 32.90 16.07
N GLU A 202 2.00 32.50 17.01
CA GLU A 202 2.89 33.42 17.72
C GLU A 202 4.02 33.96 16.81
N GLU A 203 4.60 33.12 15.96
CA GLU A 203 5.65 33.49 15.00
C GLU A 203 5.10 34.34 13.86
N ASP A 204 3.91 34.01 13.35
CA ASP A 204 3.26 34.67 12.22
C ASP A 204 1.74 34.74 12.38
N ALA A 205 1.26 35.82 12.98
CA ALA A 205 -0.17 36.07 13.17
C ALA A 205 -0.98 36.23 11.87
N SER A 206 -0.31 36.37 10.71
CA SER A 206 -0.98 36.45 9.41
C SER A 206 -1.24 35.08 8.77
N ALA A 207 -0.55 34.03 9.26
CA ALA A 207 -0.73 32.67 8.77
C ALA A 207 -2.02 32.06 9.32
N LYS A 208 -2.86 31.54 8.42
CA LYS A 208 -4.02 30.72 8.80
C LYS A 208 -3.58 29.27 8.89
N VAL A 209 -3.66 28.67 10.07
CA VAL A 209 -3.31 27.26 10.27
C VAL A 209 -4.48 26.37 9.82
N LEU A 210 -4.20 25.35 9.01
CA LEU A 210 -5.16 24.31 8.64
C LEU A 210 -5.05 23.13 9.60
N PRO A 211 -6.15 22.50 10.03
CA PRO A 211 -6.09 21.31 10.87
C PRO A 211 -5.29 20.18 10.20
N VAL A 212 -4.57 19.38 11.00
CA VAL A 212 -4.03 18.11 10.51
C VAL A 212 -5.16 17.21 10.02
N GLY A 213 -4.94 16.51 8.89
CA GLY A 213 -5.99 15.78 8.17
C GLY A 213 -6.86 16.63 7.23
N SER A 214 -6.50 17.91 6.98
CA SER A 214 -7.16 18.74 5.95
C SER A 214 -6.56 18.57 4.55
N ILE A 215 -5.62 17.64 4.40
CA ILE A 215 -5.06 17.22 3.12
C ILE A 215 -5.49 15.76 2.92
N LEU A 216 -6.21 15.49 1.85
CA LEU A 216 -6.69 14.17 1.46
C LEU A 216 -6.01 13.75 0.16
N SER A 217 -5.69 12.47 0.01
CA SER A 217 -5.22 11.92 -1.27
C SER A 217 -5.89 10.59 -1.60
N ASN A 218 -5.99 10.30 -2.90
CA ASN A 218 -6.40 8.98 -3.38
C ASN A 218 -5.30 7.94 -3.17
N ALA A 219 -4.03 8.30 -3.37
CA ALA A 219 -2.90 7.38 -3.36
C ALA A 219 -2.21 7.23 -1.99
N VAL A 220 -1.88 8.37 -1.37
CA VAL A 220 -0.96 8.42 -0.23
C VAL A 220 -1.65 8.93 1.03
N GLU A 221 -1.20 8.48 2.19
CA GLU A 221 -1.58 9.06 3.48
C GLU A 221 -0.51 10.01 4.00
N PHE A 222 -0.95 11.19 4.43
CA PHE A 222 -0.05 12.18 5.00
C PHE A 222 -0.26 12.30 6.50
N LYS A 223 0.84 12.12 7.24
CA LYS A 223 0.89 12.43 8.66
C LYS A 223 1.77 13.64 8.90
N PHE A 224 1.18 14.68 9.50
CA PHE A 224 1.84 15.94 9.73
C PHE A 224 2.15 16.11 11.21
N ASP A 225 3.44 16.26 11.54
CA ASP A 225 3.88 16.61 12.90
C ASP A 225 3.69 18.11 13.21
N THR A 226 3.59 18.94 12.16
CA THR A 226 3.25 20.36 12.22
C THR A 226 2.19 20.67 11.14
N PRO A 227 1.16 21.47 11.44
CA PRO A 227 0.02 21.64 10.54
C PRO A 227 0.36 22.48 9.30
N PRO A 228 -0.27 22.21 8.13
CA PRO A 228 -0.22 23.10 6.97
C PRO A 228 -0.72 24.52 7.29
N VAL A 229 -0.26 25.51 6.52
CA VAL A 229 -0.68 26.91 6.71
C VAL A 229 -1.06 27.56 5.38
N ILE A 230 -2.02 28.48 5.41
CA ILE A 230 -2.31 29.39 4.31
C ILE A 230 -1.70 30.75 4.65
N LYS A 231 -0.81 31.23 3.77
CA LYS A 231 -0.16 32.54 3.87
C LYS A 231 -0.16 33.20 2.50
N ASP A 232 -0.50 34.49 2.46
CA ASP A 232 -0.59 35.28 1.22
C ASP A 232 -1.46 34.63 0.11
N GLY A 233 -2.52 33.91 0.51
CA GLY A 233 -3.40 33.20 -0.41
C GLY A 233 -2.77 31.97 -1.07
N ARG A 234 -1.71 31.41 -0.48
CA ARG A 234 -1.06 30.17 -0.90
C ARG A 234 -0.93 29.21 0.27
N THR A 235 -1.18 27.93 0.02
CA THR A 235 -0.93 26.87 1.00
C THR A 235 0.55 26.55 1.02
N LEU A 236 1.14 26.68 2.20
CA LEU A 236 2.47 26.22 2.53
C LEU A 236 2.38 24.95 3.38
N ILE A 237 3.25 23.99 3.10
CA ILE A 237 3.30 22.71 3.79
C ILE A 237 4.72 22.34 4.21
N PRO A 238 4.89 21.56 5.29
CA PRO A 238 6.16 20.96 5.64
C PRO A 238 6.61 20.02 4.52
N VAL A 239 7.74 20.33 3.87
CA VAL A 239 8.18 19.63 2.65
C VAL A 239 8.29 18.13 2.85
N ARG A 240 8.90 17.69 3.96
CA ARG A 240 9.20 16.29 4.24
C ARG A 240 7.94 15.42 4.31
N ALA A 241 6.93 15.88 5.04
CA ALA A 241 5.69 15.14 5.26
C ALA A 241 4.93 14.84 3.96
N LEU A 242 5.08 15.70 2.94
CA LEU A 242 4.47 15.48 1.64
C LEU A 242 5.36 14.59 0.75
N THR A 243 6.63 14.96 0.59
CA THR A 243 7.47 14.38 -0.46
C THR A 243 7.91 12.96 -0.13
N GLU A 244 8.16 12.65 1.15
CA GLU A 244 8.46 11.27 1.56
C GLU A 244 7.27 10.33 1.33
N GLY A 245 6.03 10.84 1.46
CA GLY A 245 4.83 10.05 1.16
C GLY A 245 4.74 9.62 -0.30
N PHE A 246 5.36 10.37 -1.22
CA PHE A 246 5.48 10.03 -2.64
C PHE A 246 6.82 9.35 -2.98
N GLY A 247 7.52 8.80 -1.99
CA GLY A 247 8.79 8.07 -2.19
C GLY A 247 9.99 8.97 -2.46
N ALA A 248 9.88 10.29 -2.29
CA ALA A 248 11.00 11.20 -2.49
C ALA A 248 11.87 11.31 -1.23
N LYS A 249 13.19 11.34 -1.43
CA LYS A 249 14.15 11.59 -0.36
C LYS A 249 14.35 13.09 -0.15
N VAL A 250 14.40 13.55 1.10
CA VAL A 250 14.64 14.96 1.44
C VAL A 250 15.89 15.17 2.27
N GLU A 251 16.85 15.90 1.71
CA GLU A 251 18.07 16.32 2.39
C GLU A 251 18.05 17.82 2.69
N TRP A 252 18.46 18.18 3.90
CA TRP A 252 18.59 19.57 4.34
C TRP A 252 20.06 19.97 4.39
N ASP A 253 20.40 21.05 3.70
CA ASP A 253 21.74 21.64 3.65
C ASP A 253 21.72 22.98 4.40
N GLU A 254 22.24 22.94 5.63
CA GLU A 254 22.22 24.10 6.54
C GLU A 254 23.11 25.25 6.05
N GLU A 255 24.27 24.95 5.45
CA GLU A 255 25.23 25.96 5.00
C GLU A 255 24.67 26.81 3.85
N SER A 256 24.03 26.14 2.89
CA SER A 256 23.42 26.80 1.73
C SER A 256 21.96 27.21 1.94
N ARG A 257 21.34 26.80 3.06
CA ARG A 257 19.91 26.95 3.37
C ARG A 257 19.01 26.36 2.28
N GLN A 258 19.34 25.14 1.84
CA GLN A 258 18.62 24.46 0.75
C GLN A 258 17.97 23.17 1.23
N ALA A 259 16.75 22.92 0.76
CA ALA A 259 16.15 21.60 0.84
C ALA A 259 16.26 20.93 -0.54
N LYS A 260 16.92 19.78 -0.61
CA LYS A 260 17.09 18.97 -1.81
C LYS A 260 16.11 17.81 -1.73
N ILE A 261 15.28 17.68 -2.76
CA ILE A 261 14.26 16.64 -2.88
C ILE A 261 14.63 15.84 -4.12
N GLU A 262 14.78 14.53 -3.96
CA GLU A 262 15.16 13.61 -5.03
C GLU A 262 14.12 12.51 -5.11
N LYS A 263 13.52 12.33 -6.29
CA LYS A 263 12.55 11.27 -6.59
C LYS A 263 12.84 10.76 -7.99
N ASP A 264 13.17 9.48 -8.11
CA ASP A 264 13.59 8.88 -9.38
C ASP A 264 14.75 9.70 -9.99
N ASP A 265 14.65 10.12 -11.26
CA ASP A 265 15.63 11.01 -11.91
C ASP A 265 15.39 12.50 -11.63
N MET A 266 14.28 12.86 -10.98
CA MET A 266 13.90 14.24 -10.78
C MET A 266 14.54 14.83 -9.52
N ARG A 267 15.13 16.01 -9.68
CA ARG A 267 15.80 16.74 -8.62
C ARG A 267 15.23 18.13 -8.43
N ILE A 268 14.73 18.40 -7.23
CA ILE A 268 14.22 19.70 -6.83
C ILE A 268 15.10 20.29 -5.73
N ILE A 269 15.63 21.48 -5.95
CA ILE A 269 16.38 22.25 -4.94
C ILE A 269 15.57 23.49 -4.57
N ILE A 270 15.04 23.50 -3.36
CA ILE A 270 14.36 24.66 -2.79
C ILE A 270 15.37 25.56 -2.11
N ILE A 271 15.42 26.83 -2.52
CA ILE A 271 16.29 27.85 -1.92
C ILE A 271 15.46 28.67 -0.95
N LEU A 272 15.66 28.46 0.35
CA LEU A 272 14.89 29.17 1.38
C LEU A 272 15.13 30.67 1.36
N ASP A 273 14.14 31.39 1.89
CA ASP A 273 14.12 32.84 1.94
C ASP A 273 14.24 33.48 0.55
N THR A 274 13.88 32.73 -0.50
CA THR A 274 13.76 33.23 -1.86
C THR A 274 12.48 32.67 -2.51
N ASN A 275 12.08 33.28 -3.63
CA ASN A 275 11.01 32.75 -4.47
C ASN A 275 11.58 31.87 -5.58
N LYS A 276 12.60 31.06 -5.29
CA LYS A 276 13.30 30.28 -6.30
C LYS A 276 13.41 28.82 -5.90
N ALA A 277 13.20 27.96 -6.88
CA ALA A 277 13.56 26.56 -6.85
C ALA A 277 14.34 26.21 -8.12
N ILE A 278 15.06 25.10 -8.10
CA ILE A 278 15.70 24.50 -9.27
C ILE A 278 15.06 23.14 -9.48
N VAL A 279 14.55 22.85 -10.68
CA VAL A 279 14.02 21.54 -11.07
C VAL A 279 14.84 21.07 -12.27
N ASP A 280 15.57 19.97 -12.14
CA ASP A 280 16.41 19.38 -13.20
C ASP A 280 17.31 20.41 -13.91
N ASP A 281 18.02 21.21 -13.10
CA ASP A 281 18.90 22.33 -13.51
C ASP A 281 18.20 23.58 -14.08
N GLU A 282 16.87 23.61 -14.17
CA GLU A 282 16.10 24.80 -14.56
C GLU A 282 15.62 25.60 -13.33
N GLU A 283 15.85 26.92 -13.34
CA GLU A 283 15.36 27.81 -12.27
C GLU A 283 13.87 28.12 -12.46
N ILE A 284 13.06 27.79 -11.45
CA ILE A 284 11.63 28.06 -11.38
C ILE A 284 11.35 29.13 -10.33
N GLU A 285 10.50 30.10 -10.67
CA GLU A 285 10.01 31.11 -9.73
C GLU A 285 8.80 30.58 -8.94
N LEU A 286 8.85 30.71 -7.62
CA LEU A 286 7.80 30.27 -6.71
C LEU A 286 6.78 31.41 -6.48
N ASP A 287 5.50 31.05 -6.43
CA ASP A 287 4.40 31.98 -6.14
C ASP A 287 4.51 32.66 -4.77
N VAL A 288 5.10 31.97 -3.80
CA VAL A 288 5.35 32.46 -2.44
C VAL A 288 6.68 31.90 -1.95
N GLN A 289 7.35 32.66 -1.08
CA GLN A 289 8.65 32.32 -0.53
C GLN A 289 8.58 31.06 0.33
N SER A 290 9.53 30.15 0.13
CA SER A 290 9.74 29.04 1.05
C SER A 290 10.42 29.57 2.33
N GLN A 291 9.93 29.14 3.49
CA GLN A 291 10.35 29.68 4.79
C GLN A 291 10.54 28.57 5.83
N ILE A 292 11.27 28.88 6.90
CA ILE A 292 11.29 28.01 8.09
C ILE A 292 10.28 28.55 9.10
N THR A 293 9.38 27.69 9.57
CA THR A 293 8.40 28.00 10.61
C THR A 293 8.32 26.82 11.56
N ASN A 294 8.35 27.06 12.88
CA ASN A 294 8.35 26.01 13.91
C ASN A 294 9.38 24.88 13.60
N SER A 295 10.60 25.27 13.23
CA SER A 295 11.71 24.35 12.88
C SER A 295 11.41 23.35 11.75
N ARG A 296 10.53 23.72 10.82
CA ARG A 296 10.19 22.95 9.62
C ARG A 296 10.29 23.82 8.39
N THR A 297 10.76 23.25 7.28
CA THR A 297 10.83 23.92 5.98
C THR A 297 9.46 23.86 5.31
N TYR A 298 8.82 25.02 5.20
CA TYR A 298 7.54 25.22 4.54
C TYR A 298 7.75 25.64 3.09
N VAL A 299 7.08 24.94 2.19
CA VAL A 299 7.16 25.15 0.74
C VAL A 299 5.77 25.31 0.12
N PRO A 300 5.62 26.03 -0.99
CA PRO A 300 4.35 26.11 -1.70
C PRO A 300 3.89 24.72 -2.12
N LEU A 301 2.74 24.30 -1.60
CA LEU A 301 2.17 22.97 -1.86
C LEU A 301 2.06 22.67 -3.34
N ARG A 302 1.49 23.63 -4.09
CA ARG A 302 1.20 23.48 -5.51
C ARG A 302 2.45 23.23 -6.34
N PHE A 303 3.52 23.97 -6.08
CA PHE A 303 4.78 23.81 -6.80
C PHE A 303 5.31 22.38 -6.67
N VAL A 304 5.36 21.84 -5.45
CA VAL A 304 5.90 20.50 -5.21
C VAL A 304 5.03 19.42 -5.86
N LEU A 305 3.72 19.50 -5.68
CA LEU A 305 2.79 18.50 -6.19
C LEU A 305 2.63 18.53 -7.72
N GLU A 306 2.55 19.71 -8.35
CA GLU A 306 2.48 19.82 -9.81
C GLU A 306 3.77 19.34 -10.47
N THR A 307 4.92 19.54 -9.82
CA THR A 307 6.21 18.99 -10.30
C THR A 307 6.20 17.46 -10.30
N PHE A 308 5.48 16.83 -9.36
CA PHE A 308 5.23 15.38 -9.34
C PHE A 308 4.10 14.92 -10.26
N GLY A 309 3.50 15.81 -11.06
CA GLY A 309 2.39 15.46 -11.97
C GLY A 309 1.05 15.22 -11.28
N LEU A 310 0.89 15.68 -10.04
CA LEU A 310 -0.31 15.47 -9.23
C LEU A 310 -1.35 16.58 -9.44
N GLU A 311 -2.62 16.20 -9.44
CA GLU A 311 -3.74 17.14 -9.52
C GLU A 311 -4.15 17.61 -8.12
N ILE A 312 -4.46 18.90 -8.00
CA ILE A 312 -4.80 19.51 -6.70
C ILE A 312 -6.11 20.26 -6.82
N GLU A 313 -7.03 19.93 -5.93
CA GLU A 313 -8.29 20.65 -5.75
C GLU A 313 -8.35 21.29 -4.36
N TRP A 314 -8.86 22.52 -4.30
CA TRP A 314 -9.20 23.18 -3.05
C TRP A 314 -10.72 23.20 -2.88
N ASP A 315 -11.22 22.49 -1.86
CA ASP A 315 -12.62 22.56 -1.44
C ASP A 315 -12.79 23.68 -0.42
N GLU A 316 -13.33 24.81 -0.88
CA GLU A 316 -13.49 26.02 -0.07
C GLU A 316 -14.47 25.81 1.11
N GLU A 317 -15.52 25.01 0.92
CA GLU A 317 -16.57 24.85 1.92
C GLU A 317 -16.11 24.06 3.14
N THR A 318 -15.26 23.06 2.93
CA THR A 318 -14.66 22.27 4.01
C THR A 318 -13.25 22.70 4.37
N GLU A 319 -12.67 23.63 3.61
CA GLU A 319 -11.27 24.07 3.72
C GLU A 319 -10.28 22.91 3.60
N THR A 320 -10.51 22.06 2.58
CA THR A 320 -9.78 20.81 2.38
C THR A 320 -9.01 20.85 1.07
N ILE A 321 -7.79 20.34 1.11
CA ILE A 321 -6.95 20.12 -0.06
C ILE A 321 -7.12 18.66 -0.47
N ILE A 322 -7.51 18.43 -1.72
CA ILE A 322 -7.66 17.08 -2.28
C ILE A 322 -6.57 16.92 -3.34
N ILE A 323 -5.73 15.91 -3.17
CA ILE A 323 -4.63 15.57 -4.06
C ILE A 323 -5.00 14.29 -4.80
N ASN A 324 -5.15 14.39 -6.11
CA ASN A 324 -5.40 13.24 -6.96
C ASN A 324 -4.12 12.91 -7.73
N ASP A 325 -3.62 11.70 -7.53
CA ASP A 325 -2.63 11.11 -8.40
C ASP A 325 -3.35 10.45 -9.57
N PRO A 326 -3.20 10.93 -10.82
CA PRO A 326 -3.84 10.34 -11.99
C PRO A 326 -3.34 8.93 -12.31
N SER A 327 -2.12 8.59 -11.88
CA SER A 327 -1.56 7.23 -12.02
C SER A 327 -2.16 6.26 -11.00
N TYR A 328 -2.69 6.78 -9.89
CA TYR A 328 -3.44 6.00 -8.93
C TYR A 328 -4.87 5.77 -9.43
N SER A 329 -5.03 4.66 -10.15
CA SER A 329 -6.35 4.09 -10.40
C SER A 329 -6.84 3.53 -9.06
N ALA A 330 -7.92 4.09 -8.52
CA ALA A 330 -8.65 3.42 -7.46
C ALA A 330 -8.98 2.01 -7.96
N VAL A 331 -8.51 1.03 -7.23
CA VAL A 331 -8.65 -0.39 -7.50
C VAL A 331 -10.13 -0.75 -7.33
N GLU A 332 -10.92 -0.51 -8.37
CA GLU A 332 -12.37 -0.65 -8.41
C GLU A 332 -12.74 -1.97 -9.11
N PRO A 333 -13.54 -2.85 -8.50
CA PRO A 333 -13.94 -4.13 -9.08
C PRO A 333 -14.47 -4.07 -10.52
N GLU A 334 -15.16 -2.99 -10.88
CA GLU A 334 -15.73 -2.77 -12.22
C GLU A 334 -14.70 -2.41 -13.31
N ASN A 335 -13.51 -1.96 -12.91
CA ASN A 335 -12.42 -1.63 -13.82
C ASN A 335 -11.54 -2.85 -14.13
N PHE A 336 -11.91 -4.06 -13.69
CA PHE A 336 -11.15 -5.28 -13.96
C PHE A 336 -11.89 -6.23 -14.90
N VAL A 337 -11.12 -6.85 -15.79
CA VAL A 337 -11.61 -7.86 -16.74
C VAL A 337 -11.39 -9.27 -16.19
N LYS A 338 -12.14 -10.23 -16.71
CA LYS A 338 -12.11 -11.64 -16.23
C LYS A 338 -10.92 -12.44 -16.75
N THR A 339 -10.24 -11.93 -17.77
CA THR A 339 -9.18 -12.62 -18.51
C THR A 339 -7.98 -11.71 -18.61
N ILE A 340 -6.80 -12.28 -18.42
CA ILE A 340 -5.53 -11.55 -18.51
C ILE A 340 -4.93 -11.90 -19.88
N ASP A 341 -5.10 -10.99 -20.84
CA ASP A 341 -4.66 -11.10 -22.23
C ASP A 341 -3.61 -10.04 -22.61
N ASN A 342 -2.96 -9.45 -21.60
CA ASN A 342 -1.86 -8.51 -21.78
C ASN A 342 -0.80 -9.10 -22.74
N PRO A 343 -0.31 -8.33 -23.73
CA PRO A 343 0.62 -8.85 -24.73
C PRO A 343 1.93 -9.40 -24.15
N TYR A 344 2.45 -8.84 -23.07
CA TYR A 344 3.73 -9.25 -22.46
C TYR A 344 3.56 -10.10 -21.20
N PHE A 345 2.33 -10.25 -20.69
CA PHE A 345 2.05 -11.05 -19.50
C PHE A 345 0.70 -11.79 -19.60
N PRO A 346 0.50 -12.64 -20.63
CA PRO A 346 -0.75 -13.36 -20.81
C PRO A 346 -0.87 -14.50 -19.79
N LEU A 347 -1.90 -14.48 -18.95
CA LEU A 347 -2.15 -15.55 -17.98
C LEU A 347 -3.36 -16.38 -18.42
N ILE A 348 -3.12 -17.34 -19.30
CA ILE A 348 -4.13 -18.26 -19.84
C ILE A 348 -4.25 -19.49 -18.92
N PRO A 349 -5.40 -19.71 -18.24
CA PRO A 349 -5.60 -20.87 -17.38
C PRO A 349 -5.27 -22.20 -18.06
N GLY A 350 -4.57 -23.09 -17.35
CA GLY A 350 -4.09 -24.37 -17.88
C GLY A 350 -2.69 -24.32 -18.52
N THR A 351 -2.06 -23.15 -18.56
CA THR A 351 -0.69 -22.98 -19.07
C THR A 351 0.33 -23.15 -17.95
N THR A 352 1.37 -23.94 -18.19
CA THR A 352 2.56 -24.02 -17.32
C THR A 352 3.76 -23.53 -18.10
N PHE A 353 4.48 -22.57 -17.54
CA PHE A 353 5.80 -22.14 -18.01
C PHE A 353 6.85 -22.85 -17.17
N VAL A 354 7.88 -23.39 -17.81
CA VAL A 354 8.98 -24.08 -17.14
C VAL A 354 10.25 -23.34 -17.46
N TYR A 355 10.97 -22.96 -16.41
CA TYR A 355 12.24 -22.29 -16.50
C TYR A 355 13.35 -23.12 -15.85
N GLU A 356 14.56 -22.97 -16.37
CA GLU A 356 15.77 -23.59 -15.81
C GLU A 356 16.86 -22.52 -15.71
N GLY A 357 17.65 -22.62 -14.66
CA GLY A 357 18.64 -21.62 -14.33
C GLY A 357 19.79 -22.14 -13.50
N GLU A 358 20.76 -21.27 -13.29
CA GLU A 358 21.82 -21.46 -12.31
C GLU A 358 21.96 -20.16 -11.53
N ALA A 359 21.93 -20.27 -10.20
CA ALA A 359 22.16 -19.16 -9.29
C ALA A 359 23.17 -19.62 -8.24
N ASP A 360 24.26 -18.85 -8.08
CA ASP A 360 25.31 -19.14 -7.09
C ASP A 360 25.92 -20.56 -7.14
N GLY A 361 25.88 -21.20 -8.32
CA GLY A 361 26.39 -22.54 -8.55
C GLY A 361 25.40 -23.67 -8.20
N GLN A 362 24.15 -23.34 -7.91
CA GLN A 362 23.05 -24.29 -7.70
C GLN A 362 22.12 -24.27 -8.92
N LEU A 363 21.60 -25.44 -9.28
CA LEU A 363 20.63 -25.53 -10.38
C LEU A 363 19.25 -25.19 -9.87
N GLU A 364 18.54 -24.35 -10.61
CA GLU A 364 17.21 -23.90 -10.28
C GLU A 364 16.22 -24.33 -11.37
N HIS A 365 15.11 -24.93 -10.95
CA HIS A 365 14.00 -25.30 -11.81
C HIS A 365 12.74 -24.61 -11.30
N VAL A 366 12.00 -23.95 -12.18
CA VAL A 366 10.79 -23.19 -11.80
C VAL A 366 9.61 -23.60 -12.67
N GLU A 367 8.48 -23.90 -12.04
CA GLU A 367 7.20 -24.15 -12.75
C GLU A 367 6.13 -23.14 -12.36
N VAL A 368 5.84 -22.20 -13.28
CA VAL A 368 4.76 -21.21 -13.12
C VAL A 368 3.49 -21.74 -13.80
N TYR A 369 2.49 -22.14 -13.00
CA TYR A 369 1.23 -22.69 -13.49
C TYR A 369 0.05 -21.72 -13.31
N VAL A 370 -0.53 -21.29 -14.43
CA VAL A 370 -1.76 -20.47 -14.42
C VAL A 370 -2.96 -21.37 -14.13
N THR A 371 -3.52 -21.25 -12.94
CA THR A 371 -4.61 -22.12 -12.50
C THR A 371 -5.98 -21.71 -13.09
N ASN A 372 -6.98 -22.57 -12.92
CA ASN A 372 -8.39 -22.20 -13.17
C ASN A 372 -9.06 -21.57 -11.93
N GLU A 373 -8.34 -21.47 -10.82
CA GLU A 373 -8.85 -20.94 -9.56
C GLU A 373 -8.90 -19.41 -9.61
N LYS A 374 -9.76 -18.86 -8.76
CA LYS A 374 -9.97 -17.43 -8.60
C LYS A 374 -9.95 -17.09 -7.13
N ARG A 375 -9.33 -15.96 -6.79
CA ARG A 375 -9.36 -15.36 -5.45
C ARG A 375 -10.01 -13.98 -5.55
N GLU A 376 -10.81 -13.62 -4.56
CA GLU A 376 -11.33 -12.25 -4.45
C GLU A 376 -10.42 -11.46 -3.50
N VAL A 377 -9.80 -10.39 -3.98
CA VAL A 377 -8.96 -9.48 -3.19
C VAL A 377 -9.46 -8.07 -3.42
N MET A 378 -9.77 -7.33 -2.36
CA MET A 378 -10.38 -5.98 -2.46
C MET A 378 -11.67 -5.92 -3.33
N GLY A 379 -12.41 -7.04 -3.44
CA GLY A 379 -13.59 -7.16 -4.30
C GLY A 379 -13.29 -7.47 -5.78
N ILE A 380 -12.02 -7.65 -6.15
CA ILE A 380 -11.57 -7.95 -7.50
C ILE A 380 -11.29 -9.44 -7.64
N THR A 381 -11.85 -10.02 -8.69
CA THR A 381 -11.60 -11.43 -9.03
C THR A 381 -10.23 -11.59 -9.69
N CYS A 382 -9.25 -12.02 -8.91
CA CYS A 382 -7.90 -12.31 -9.34
C CYS A 382 -7.78 -13.73 -9.91
N THR A 383 -6.93 -13.90 -10.91
CA THR A 383 -6.44 -15.20 -11.39
C THR A 383 -5.33 -15.67 -10.47
N VAL A 384 -5.47 -16.90 -9.98
CA VAL A 384 -4.44 -17.52 -9.15
C VAL A 384 -3.40 -18.17 -10.06
N VAL A 385 -2.14 -17.77 -9.92
CA VAL A 385 -0.97 -18.41 -10.52
C VAL A 385 -0.25 -19.16 -9.40
N ARG A 386 0.25 -20.36 -9.68
CA ARG A 386 1.02 -21.13 -8.72
C ARG A 386 2.46 -21.21 -9.20
N ASP A 387 3.37 -20.64 -8.44
CA ASP A 387 4.80 -20.75 -8.65
C ASP A 387 5.41 -21.82 -7.74
N ARG A 388 6.37 -22.58 -8.26
CA ARG A 388 7.13 -23.56 -7.49
C ARG A 388 8.58 -23.51 -7.93
N VAL A 389 9.46 -23.39 -6.95
CA VAL A 389 10.91 -23.29 -7.13
C VAL A 389 11.57 -24.51 -6.53
N TRP A 390 12.42 -25.16 -7.32
CA TRP A 390 13.29 -26.24 -6.88
C TRP A 390 14.75 -25.85 -7.04
N VAL A 391 15.53 -26.05 -5.99
CA VAL A 391 16.98 -25.88 -6.02
C VAL A 391 17.65 -27.23 -5.80
N ASP A 392 18.51 -27.64 -6.73
CA ASP A 392 19.20 -28.94 -6.72
C ASP A 392 18.22 -30.14 -6.50
N ASP A 393 17.06 -30.10 -7.19
CA ASP A 393 15.94 -31.07 -7.11
C ASP A 393 15.14 -31.07 -5.78
N GLU A 394 15.40 -30.15 -4.86
CA GLU A 394 14.65 -29.97 -3.60
C GLU A 394 13.66 -28.81 -3.75
N LEU A 395 12.38 -29.03 -3.39
CA LEU A 395 11.36 -27.98 -3.44
C LEU A 395 11.64 -26.98 -2.31
N GLU A 396 11.98 -25.75 -2.66
CA GLU A 396 12.29 -24.68 -1.71
C GLU A 396 11.12 -23.68 -1.57
N GLU A 397 10.28 -23.52 -2.60
CA GLU A 397 9.14 -22.59 -2.55
C GLU A 397 7.87 -23.14 -3.23
N ASP A 398 6.70 -22.82 -2.67
CA ASP A 398 5.38 -23.11 -3.26
C ASP A 398 4.41 -21.95 -2.99
N THR A 399 4.26 -21.07 -3.99
CA THR A 399 3.59 -19.77 -3.86
C THR A 399 2.35 -19.69 -4.73
N TYR A 400 1.31 -19.02 -4.22
CA TYR A 400 0.08 -18.75 -4.97
C TYR A 400 -0.13 -17.24 -5.14
N ASP A 401 0.23 -16.74 -6.31
CA ASP A 401 0.15 -15.34 -6.70
C ASP A 401 -1.23 -14.95 -7.22
N TRP A 402 -1.67 -13.72 -6.95
CA TRP A 402 -2.97 -13.21 -7.38
C TRP A 402 -2.82 -12.03 -8.33
N PHE A 403 -3.20 -12.24 -9.59
CA PHE A 403 -3.13 -11.20 -10.62
C PHE A 403 -4.51 -10.82 -11.15
N ALA A 404 -4.71 -9.55 -11.50
CA ALA A 404 -5.89 -9.12 -12.23
C ALA A 404 -5.53 -8.10 -13.32
N GLN A 405 -6.28 -8.09 -14.42
CA GLN A 405 -6.06 -7.12 -15.50
C GLN A 405 -7.15 -6.05 -15.48
N ASP A 406 -6.77 -4.79 -15.58
CA ASP A 406 -7.71 -3.69 -15.68
C ASP A 406 -8.28 -3.54 -17.11
N ILE A 407 -9.31 -2.71 -17.27
CA ILE A 407 -9.95 -2.42 -18.56
C ILE A 407 -9.05 -1.69 -19.56
N ASN A 408 -7.93 -1.12 -19.10
CA ASN A 408 -6.93 -0.49 -19.96
C ASN A 408 -5.86 -1.50 -20.43
N GLY A 409 -5.83 -2.69 -19.85
CA GLY A 409 -4.93 -3.79 -20.20
C GLY A 409 -3.71 -3.92 -19.28
N ASN A 410 -3.60 -3.15 -18.20
CA ASN A 410 -2.50 -3.32 -17.25
C ASN A 410 -2.76 -4.54 -16.38
N VAL A 411 -1.72 -5.32 -16.11
CA VAL A 411 -1.77 -6.42 -15.16
C VAL A 411 -1.29 -5.92 -13.81
N TRP A 412 -2.09 -6.16 -12.79
CA TRP A 412 -1.87 -5.78 -11.41
C TRP A 412 -1.54 -7.01 -10.58
N TYR A 413 -0.64 -6.85 -9.62
CA TYR A 413 -0.29 -7.85 -8.62
C TYR A 413 -0.97 -7.51 -7.29
N PHE A 414 -1.75 -8.46 -6.76
CA PHE A 414 -2.61 -8.26 -5.59
C PHE A 414 -2.11 -8.98 -4.32
N GLY A 415 -0.96 -9.65 -4.40
CA GLY A 415 -0.37 -10.39 -3.30
C GLY A 415 -0.25 -11.88 -3.57
N GLU A 416 0.21 -12.58 -2.54
CA GLU A 416 0.64 -13.98 -2.56
C GLU A 416 0.34 -14.70 -1.25
N ASP A 417 0.16 -16.03 -1.37
CA ASP A 417 0.34 -16.97 -0.26
C ASP A 417 1.60 -17.80 -0.54
N SER A 418 2.73 -17.33 -0.01
CA SER A 418 4.05 -17.92 -0.16
C SER A 418 4.40 -18.89 0.98
N LYS A 419 5.14 -19.95 0.63
CA LYS A 419 5.61 -20.98 1.56
C LYS A 419 7.05 -21.32 1.25
N GLU A 420 7.95 -20.99 2.17
CA GLU A 420 9.35 -21.45 2.17
C GLU A 420 9.39 -22.86 2.76
N ILE A 421 10.06 -23.77 2.07
CA ILE A 421 10.08 -25.20 2.37
C ILE A 421 11.53 -25.66 2.54
N ASP A 422 11.82 -26.36 3.64
CA ASP A 422 13.09 -27.04 3.87
C ASP A 422 12.82 -28.48 4.30
N GLU A 423 13.53 -29.42 3.68
CA GLU A 423 13.34 -30.87 3.87
C GLU A 423 11.86 -31.32 3.79
N GLY A 424 11.08 -30.70 2.92
CA GLY A 424 9.65 -30.98 2.71
C GLY A 424 8.71 -30.47 3.80
N LYS A 425 9.18 -29.56 4.67
CA LYS A 425 8.36 -28.88 5.69
C LYS A 425 8.33 -27.40 5.41
N VAL A 426 7.16 -26.79 5.57
CA VAL A 426 7.02 -25.33 5.54
C VAL A 426 7.75 -24.78 6.77
N ILE A 427 8.74 -23.93 6.53
CA ILE A 427 9.55 -23.26 7.56
C ILE A 427 9.20 -21.78 7.71
N SER A 428 8.63 -21.16 6.69
CA SER A 428 8.19 -19.76 6.72
C SER A 428 6.99 -19.54 5.79
N THR A 429 6.17 -18.55 6.14
CA THR A 429 5.12 -17.97 5.28
C THR A 429 5.20 -16.44 5.29
N LYS A 430 6.38 -15.89 5.62
CA LYS A 430 6.55 -14.44 5.77
C LYS A 430 6.48 -13.67 4.46
N GLY A 431 6.72 -14.33 3.33
CA GLY A 431 6.49 -13.76 2.01
C GLY A 431 5.03 -13.40 1.76
N SER A 432 4.08 -14.09 2.40
CA SER A 432 2.65 -13.89 2.14
C SER A 432 2.16 -12.50 2.50
N TRP A 433 1.50 -11.84 1.55
CA TRP A 433 0.83 -10.56 1.75
C TRP A 433 -0.41 -10.47 0.87
N GLU A 434 -1.39 -9.66 1.27
CA GLU A 434 -2.61 -9.42 0.49
C GLU A 434 -2.91 -7.93 0.38
N ALA A 435 -3.11 -7.44 -0.84
CA ALA A 435 -3.50 -6.07 -1.10
C ALA A 435 -4.76 -5.68 -0.30
N GLY A 436 -4.68 -4.56 0.42
CA GLY A 436 -5.76 -4.07 1.29
C GLY A 436 -5.69 -4.54 2.74
N VAL A 437 -4.77 -5.46 3.08
CA VAL A 437 -4.48 -5.95 4.43
C VAL A 437 -3.19 -5.30 4.95
N ASP A 438 -3.13 -4.89 6.22
CA ASP A 438 -1.94 -4.34 6.90
C ASP A 438 -1.22 -3.18 6.17
N GLY A 439 -1.98 -2.42 5.39
CA GLY A 439 -1.44 -1.31 4.59
C GLY A 439 -0.77 -1.73 3.29
N ALA A 440 -0.78 -3.02 2.96
CA ALA A 440 -0.34 -3.51 1.67
C ALA A 440 -1.23 -2.97 0.53
N GLN A 441 -0.61 -2.69 -0.61
CA GLN A 441 -1.24 -2.11 -1.79
C GLN A 441 -0.85 -2.93 -3.02
N PRO A 442 -1.78 -3.14 -3.96
CA PRO A 442 -1.43 -3.79 -5.20
C PRO A 442 -0.54 -2.86 -6.04
N GLY A 443 0.27 -3.44 -6.91
CA GLY A 443 1.07 -2.70 -7.88
C GLY A 443 0.88 -3.22 -9.30
N ILE A 444 1.62 -2.64 -10.25
CA ILE A 444 1.55 -3.00 -11.67
C ILE A 444 2.59 -4.08 -11.94
N ALA A 445 2.16 -5.31 -12.23
CA ALA A 445 3.05 -6.36 -12.71
C ALA A 445 3.52 -6.08 -14.14
N MET A 446 2.62 -5.60 -15.00
CA MET A 446 2.93 -5.30 -16.41
C MET A 446 2.00 -4.23 -16.98
N LYS A 447 2.57 -3.19 -17.62
CA LYS A 447 1.79 -2.16 -18.31
C LYS A 447 1.13 -2.71 -19.58
N ALA A 448 -0.01 -2.13 -19.95
CA ALA A 448 -0.72 -2.45 -21.19
C ALA A 448 0.07 -2.05 -22.45
N ASP A 449 0.72 -0.88 -22.38
CA ASP A 449 1.48 -0.27 -23.46
C ASP A 449 2.80 0.34 -22.91
N PRO A 450 3.77 -0.51 -22.50
CA PRO A 450 5.02 -0.05 -21.90
C PRO A 450 5.82 0.85 -22.86
N LYS A 451 6.48 1.86 -22.31
CA LYS A 451 7.40 2.79 -22.98
C LYS A 451 8.75 2.80 -22.28
N GLU A 452 9.83 2.96 -23.02
CA GLU A 452 11.16 3.16 -22.42
C GLU A 452 11.14 4.31 -21.41
N GLY A 453 11.72 4.07 -20.23
CA GLY A 453 11.71 4.98 -19.08
C GLY A 453 10.45 4.91 -18.21
N ASP A 454 9.47 4.07 -18.55
CA ASP A 454 8.34 3.82 -17.66
C ASP A 454 8.82 3.11 -16.39
N ALA A 455 8.85 3.83 -15.26
CA ALA A 455 9.00 3.24 -13.94
C ALA A 455 7.63 2.99 -13.29
N TYR A 456 7.51 1.90 -12.53
CA TYR A 456 6.32 1.55 -11.77
C TYR A 456 6.65 0.64 -10.60
N ARG A 457 5.78 0.65 -9.60
CA ARG A 457 5.85 -0.23 -8.44
C ARG A 457 5.04 -1.49 -8.71
N GLN A 458 5.66 -2.66 -8.55
CA GLN A 458 5.01 -3.96 -8.77
C GLN A 458 4.15 -4.36 -7.58
N GLU A 459 4.50 -3.88 -6.38
CA GLU A 459 3.82 -4.22 -5.13
C GLU A 459 4.27 -3.30 -3.98
N TYR A 460 3.50 -3.28 -2.89
CA TYR A 460 3.86 -2.52 -1.71
C TYR A 460 3.26 -3.09 -0.44
N TYR A 461 4.11 -3.42 0.51
CA TYR A 461 3.83 -3.70 1.90
C TYR A 461 5.09 -3.31 2.66
N LYS A 462 5.01 -2.26 3.46
CA LYS A 462 6.19 -1.58 3.98
C LYS A 462 7.10 -2.52 4.78
N GLY A 463 8.38 -2.60 4.38
CA GLY A 463 9.37 -3.46 5.02
C GLY A 463 9.31 -4.93 4.64
N GLU A 464 8.31 -5.30 3.84
CA GLU A 464 8.01 -6.67 3.42
C GLU A 464 8.02 -6.72 1.87
N ALA A 465 7.05 -6.16 1.17
CA ALA A 465 6.94 -6.19 -0.29
C ALA A 465 7.22 -4.80 -0.89
N GLU A 466 8.27 -4.55 -1.66
CA GLU A 466 8.53 -3.19 -2.20
C GLU A 466 9.11 -3.20 -3.63
N ASP A 467 8.77 -4.21 -4.43
CA ASP A 467 9.36 -4.38 -5.76
C ASP A 467 9.00 -3.26 -6.75
N MET A 468 9.99 -2.92 -7.57
CA MET A 468 9.96 -1.84 -8.55
C MET A 468 10.48 -2.36 -9.89
N ALA A 469 9.90 -1.84 -10.98
CA ALA A 469 10.35 -2.10 -12.33
C ALA A 469 10.47 -0.83 -13.16
N GLU A 470 11.43 -0.81 -14.08
CA GLU A 470 11.64 0.21 -15.08
C GLU A 470 11.77 -0.43 -16.47
N VAL A 471 11.03 0.07 -17.45
CA VAL A 471 11.16 -0.38 -18.85
C VAL A 471 12.42 0.21 -19.46
N ILE A 472 13.35 -0.66 -19.86
CA ILE A 472 14.65 -0.28 -20.42
C ILE A 472 14.61 -0.21 -21.95
N SER A 473 14.05 -1.23 -22.61
CA SER A 473 14.00 -1.33 -24.07
C SER A 473 12.82 -2.19 -24.53
N LEU A 474 12.42 -2.04 -25.79
CA LEU A 474 11.28 -2.74 -26.41
C LEU A 474 11.65 -3.45 -27.73
N ASP A 475 12.91 -3.35 -28.15
CA ASP A 475 13.40 -3.77 -29.47
C ASP A 475 14.56 -4.78 -29.38
N GLU A 476 14.71 -5.44 -28.23
CA GLU A 476 15.73 -6.48 -28.05
C GLU A 476 15.42 -7.71 -28.91
N SER A 477 16.48 -8.42 -29.32
CA SER A 477 16.40 -9.72 -29.97
C SER A 477 17.14 -10.75 -29.14
N LEU A 478 16.43 -11.75 -28.62
CA LEU A 478 16.95 -12.75 -27.69
C LEU A 478 16.63 -14.17 -28.18
N GLU A 479 17.51 -15.12 -27.89
CA GLU A 479 17.31 -16.54 -28.14
C GLU A 479 17.55 -17.28 -26.83
N VAL A 480 16.50 -17.94 -26.33
CA VAL A 480 16.50 -18.82 -25.15
C VAL A 480 16.20 -20.24 -25.61
N GLU A 481 16.33 -21.24 -24.74
CA GLU A 481 16.09 -22.65 -25.12
C GLU A 481 14.71 -22.86 -25.78
N TYR A 482 13.66 -22.25 -25.25
CA TYR A 482 12.31 -22.39 -25.82
C TYR A 482 12.17 -21.78 -27.23
N GLY A 483 12.96 -20.76 -27.57
CA GLY A 483 12.90 -20.15 -28.90
C GLY A 483 13.59 -18.81 -29.06
N LYS A 484 13.44 -18.26 -30.27
CA LYS A 484 14.01 -16.97 -30.67
C LYS A 484 12.92 -15.91 -30.83
N TYR A 485 13.18 -14.73 -30.27
CA TYR A 485 12.25 -13.62 -30.19
C TYR A 485 12.91 -12.32 -30.68
N ASP A 486 12.10 -11.47 -31.30
CA ASP A 486 12.40 -10.09 -31.68
C ASP A 486 11.36 -9.20 -31.01
N ASP A 487 11.63 -7.89 -30.91
CA ASP A 487 10.76 -6.91 -30.22
C ASP A 487 10.50 -7.31 -28.74
N VAL A 488 11.55 -7.79 -28.07
CA VAL A 488 11.51 -8.22 -26.67
C VAL A 488 11.54 -6.99 -25.76
N LEU A 489 10.60 -6.96 -24.81
CA LEU A 489 10.58 -5.97 -23.73
C LEU A 489 11.63 -6.37 -22.70
N ARG A 490 12.48 -5.43 -22.31
CA ARG A 490 13.40 -5.57 -21.17
C ARG A 490 12.98 -4.63 -20.05
N THR A 491 12.82 -5.16 -18.85
CA THR A 491 12.70 -4.39 -17.62
C THR A 491 13.98 -4.49 -16.81
N LYS A 492 14.23 -3.48 -15.98
CA LYS A 492 15.16 -3.52 -14.87
C LYS A 492 14.32 -3.56 -13.60
N GLU A 493 14.61 -4.48 -12.69
CA GLU A 493 13.83 -4.70 -11.48
C GLU A 493 14.71 -4.60 -10.23
N TRP A 494 14.18 -4.02 -9.17
CA TRP A 494 14.89 -3.80 -7.90
C TRP A 494 13.92 -3.62 -6.73
N THR A 495 14.42 -3.75 -5.51
CA THR A 495 13.66 -3.46 -4.29
C THR A 495 14.44 -2.54 -3.34
N PRO A 496 13.79 -1.57 -2.68
CA PRO A 496 14.37 -0.78 -1.59
C PRO A 496 14.87 -1.62 -0.41
N LEU A 497 14.33 -2.84 -0.23
CA LEU A 497 14.70 -3.74 0.87
C LEU A 497 16.08 -4.37 0.65
N GLU A 498 16.48 -4.53 -0.62
CA GLU A 498 17.77 -5.07 -1.04
C GLU A 498 18.43 -4.16 -2.10
N PRO A 499 18.87 -2.94 -1.74
CA PRO A 499 19.28 -1.90 -2.69
C PRO A 499 20.57 -2.21 -3.48
N GLY A 500 21.19 -3.37 -3.24
CA GLY A 500 22.38 -3.83 -3.94
C GLY A 500 22.13 -4.95 -4.94
N VAL A 501 20.88 -5.41 -5.08
CA VAL A 501 20.47 -6.46 -6.01
C VAL A 501 19.62 -5.82 -7.11
N VAL A 502 19.99 -6.08 -8.36
CA VAL A 502 19.27 -5.55 -9.52
C VAL A 502 19.23 -6.63 -10.60
N GLU A 503 18.08 -6.74 -11.24
CA GLU A 503 17.83 -7.75 -12.26
C GLU A 503 17.37 -7.14 -13.57
N SER A 504 17.49 -7.92 -14.64
CA SER A 504 16.82 -7.66 -15.90
C SER A 504 15.88 -8.82 -16.23
N LYS A 505 14.61 -8.52 -16.46
CA LYS A 505 13.63 -9.48 -16.97
C LYS A 505 13.29 -9.15 -18.42
N TYR A 506 13.13 -10.19 -19.22
CA TYR A 506 12.89 -10.09 -20.65
C TYR A 506 11.57 -10.76 -21.00
N TYR A 507 10.69 -10.05 -21.71
CA TYR A 507 9.34 -10.49 -22.03
C TYR A 507 9.09 -10.51 -23.53
N ALA A 508 8.58 -11.62 -24.04
CA ALA A 508 8.17 -11.77 -25.43
C ALA A 508 6.64 -11.69 -25.58
N LYS A 509 6.18 -11.01 -26.63
CA LYS A 509 4.76 -10.86 -26.92
C LYS A 509 4.08 -12.21 -27.15
N GLY A 510 2.94 -12.41 -26.49
CA GLY A 510 2.14 -13.62 -26.54
C GLY A 510 2.74 -14.80 -25.76
N VAL A 511 3.88 -14.59 -25.09
CA VAL A 511 4.55 -15.62 -24.28
C VAL A 511 4.54 -15.21 -22.81
N GLY A 512 5.13 -14.08 -22.46
CA GLY A 512 5.45 -13.78 -21.07
C GLY A 512 6.95 -13.56 -20.89
N MET A 513 7.42 -13.76 -19.66
CA MET A 513 8.85 -13.77 -19.36
C MET A 513 9.54 -14.90 -20.11
N ILE A 514 10.71 -14.63 -20.68
CA ILE A 514 11.53 -15.60 -21.40
C ILE A 514 12.93 -15.75 -20.80
N LEU A 515 13.42 -14.72 -20.10
CA LEU A 515 14.72 -14.73 -19.44
C LEU A 515 14.68 -13.75 -18.26
N GLU A 516 15.38 -14.12 -17.19
CA GLU A 516 15.74 -13.28 -16.06
C GLU A 516 17.26 -13.38 -15.84
N GLU A 517 17.91 -12.25 -15.55
CA GLU A 517 19.35 -12.17 -15.28
C GLU A 517 19.65 -11.20 -14.14
N VAL A 518 20.44 -11.65 -13.17
CA VAL A 518 21.03 -10.77 -12.15
C VAL A 518 22.12 -9.92 -12.79
N ILE A 519 21.98 -8.60 -12.69
CA ILE A 519 22.95 -7.65 -13.25
C ILE A 519 23.77 -6.93 -12.17
N GLU A 520 23.29 -6.91 -10.91
CA GLU A 520 24.02 -6.42 -9.75
C GLU A 520 23.66 -7.23 -8.50
N GLY A 521 24.58 -7.33 -7.53
CA GLY A 521 24.34 -8.04 -6.28
C GLY A 521 24.63 -9.54 -6.33
N GLY A 522 24.92 -10.08 -7.52
CA GLY A 522 25.14 -11.51 -7.68
C GLY A 522 25.40 -12.03 -9.11
N GLU A 523 25.35 -13.36 -9.28
CA GLU A 523 25.32 -14.11 -10.54
C GLU A 523 24.14 -15.11 -10.50
N GLY A 524 23.17 -14.92 -11.40
CA GLY A 524 22.01 -15.81 -11.53
C GLY A 524 21.32 -15.55 -12.85
N SER A 525 20.77 -16.62 -13.45
CA SER A 525 19.93 -16.50 -14.64
C SER A 525 18.92 -17.62 -14.71
N LEU A 526 17.70 -17.30 -15.14
CA LEU A 526 16.60 -18.23 -15.28
C LEU A 526 15.98 -18.07 -16.67
N GLU A 527 16.04 -19.11 -17.51
CA GLU A 527 15.57 -19.07 -18.91
C GLU A 527 14.36 -19.96 -19.15
N LEU A 528 13.45 -19.52 -20.02
CA LEU A 528 12.28 -20.31 -20.41
C LEU A 528 12.71 -21.47 -21.32
N ILE A 529 12.39 -22.69 -20.89
CA ILE A 529 12.73 -23.92 -21.62
C ILE A 529 11.50 -24.61 -22.24
N GLU A 530 10.33 -24.51 -21.61
CA GLU A 530 9.13 -25.22 -22.05
C GLU A 530 7.84 -24.47 -21.68
N ILE A 531 6.83 -24.57 -22.55
CA ILE A 531 5.45 -24.19 -22.24
C ILE A 531 4.54 -25.41 -22.46
N LYS A 532 3.79 -25.77 -21.42
CA LYS A 532 2.80 -26.85 -21.43
C LYS A 532 1.39 -26.26 -21.38
N THR A 533 0.45 -26.81 -22.14
CA THR A 533 -0.98 -26.43 -22.09
C THR A 533 -1.83 -27.67 -21.87
N GLN A 534 -2.69 -27.66 -20.85
CA GLN A 534 -3.58 -28.79 -20.51
C GLN A 534 -4.99 -28.68 -21.09
#